data_AF-A0AAE1JEX1-F1
#
_entry.id   AF-A0AAE1JEX1-F1
#
_cell.length_a   1.000
_cell.length_b   1.000
_cell.length_c   1.000
_cell.angle_alpha   90.00
_cell.angle_beta   90.00
_cell.angle_gamma   90.00
#
_symmetry.space_group_name_H-M   'P 1'
#
loop_
_entity.id
_entity.type
_entity.pdbx_description
1 polymer ?
#
loop_
_entity_poly.entity_id
_entity_poly.type
_entity_poly.pdbx_seq_one_letter_code
_entity_poly.pdbx_strand_id
1 'polypeptide(L)'
;MQNAGHIAQNLRPASYHALTDTSSYHVLAIDYRGFGHSTGVPDEKGLILDAAAVVDWAINVANIPPNRIVLLGHSLGTAVVSGVAERYALQGVEFAGIVLVAAFSDLATMLSGYRFGGLVPALGPFAIYPSIHRVLDRVLVDKWHSADRLVNIVRHTRNRLRISLVHAKNDKDIPWTEDNKMFRAAASETVGILDDDEFDTWKESCTVRTSNDSFVTTWKTGNDIIIRQELFPYGGHNEILNFAPVSLAIMRSFDLEGTTYH
;
A
#
# COMPACT_ATOMS: atom_id res chain seq x y z
N MET A 1 4.13 25.89 -10.77
CA MET A 1 5.08 24.94 -10.16
C MET A 1 4.57 23.55 -10.48
N GLN A 2 5.33 22.74 -11.21
CA GLN A 2 4.99 21.33 -11.46
C GLN A 2 5.49 20.53 -10.27
N ASN A 3 4.61 20.24 -9.30
CA ASN A 3 4.97 19.38 -8.18
C ASN A 3 4.87 17.93 -8.63
N ALA A 4 5.95 17.17 -8.55
CA ALA A 4 5.88 15.73 -8.77
C ALA A 4 4.95 15.09 -7.73
N GLY A 5 4.11 14.13 -8.12
CA GLY A 5 3.13 13.45 -7.28
C GLY A 5 1.67 13.88 -7.46
N HIS A 6 1.34 14.74 -8.43
CA HIS A 6 -0.04 15.14 -8.70
C HIS A 6 -0.80 14.17 -9.62
N ILE A 7 -2.14 14.19 -9.59
CA ILE A 7 -3.02 13.23 -10.28
C ILE A 7 -2.77 13.13 -11.80
N ALA A 8 -2.42 14.23 -12.46
CA ALA A 8 -2.20 14.27 -13.91
C ALA A 8 -0.77 13.91 -14.34
N GLN A 9 0.13 13.50 -13.43
CA GLN A 9 1.56 13.40 -13.75
C GLN A 9 1.93 12.02 -14.32
N ASN A 10 2.82 12.03 -15.32
CA ASN A 10 3.49 10.83 -15.86
C ASN A 10 2.48 9.74 -16.25
N LEU A 11 2.65 8.54 -15.68
CA LEU A 11 1.86 7.35 -15.98
C LEU A 11 0.52 7.31 -15.24
N ARG A 12 0.23 8.25 -14.32
CA ARG A 12 -0.97 8.20 -13.47
C ARG A 12 -2.27 8.15 -14.27
N PRO A 13 -2.49 8.98 -15.32
CA PRO A 13 -3.70 8.86 -16.13
C PRO A 13 -3.84 7.48 -16.78
N ALA A 14 -2.74 6.92 -17.31
CA ALA A 14 -2.74 5.58 -17.90
C ALA A 14 -3.05 4.50 -16.85
N SER A 15 -2.55 4.64 -15.62
CA SER A 15 -2.88 3.74 -14.52
C SER A 15 -4.35 3.80 -14.17
N TYR A 16 -4.96 4.99 -14.10
CA TYR A 16 -6.39 5.11 -13.84
C TYR A 16 -7.22 4.42 -14.92
N HIS A 17 -6.86 4.61 -16.19
CA HIS A 17 -7.48 3.88 -17.30
C HIS A 17 -7.31 2.37 -17.15
N ALA A 18 -6.09 1.87 -16.94
CA ALA A 18 -5.84 0.44 -16.75
C ALA A 18 -6.65 -0.16 -15.57
N LEU A 19 -6.87 0.62 -14.51
CA LEU A 19 -7.70 0.23 -13.39
C LEU A 19 -9.20 0.25 -13.74
N THR A 20 -9.68 1.19 -14.54
CA THR A 20 -11.11 1.37 -14.82
C THR A 20 -11.63 0.64 -16.05
N ASP A 21 -10.81 0.45 -17.09
CA ASP A 21 -11.23 0.10 -18.45
C ASP A 21 -12.01 -1.22 -18.55
N THR A 22 -11.72 -2.18 -17.66
CA THR A 22 -12.36 -3.51 -17.64
C THR A 22 -13.13 -3.77 -16.35
N SER A 23 -13.42 -2.72 -15.56
CA SER A 23 -13.97 -2.85 -14.23
C SER A 23 -15.36 -2.24 -14.08
N SER A 24 -16.09 -2.66 -13.05
CA SER A 24 -17.38 -2.11 -12.66
C SER A 24 -17.29 -1.13 -11.48
N TYR A 25 -16.08 -0.69 -11.12
CA TYR A 25 -15.83 0.26 -10.03
C TYR A 25 -15.37 1.62 -10.55
N HIS A 26 -15.43 2.63 -9.67
CA HIS A 26 -14.95 3.98 -9.94
C HIS A 26 -13.62 4.21 -9.22
N VAL A 27 -12.73 4.99 -9.84
CA VAL A 27 -11.50 5.45 -9.21
C VAL A 27 -11.67 6.91 -8.80
N LEU A 28 -11.45 7.19 -7.51
CA LEU A 28 -11.37 8.53 -6.96
C LEU A 28 -9.91 8.83 -6.60
N ALA A 29 -9.31 9.78 -7.30
CA ALA A 29 -7.94 10.22 -7.07
C ALA A 29 -7.93 11.70 -6.67
N ILE A 30 -7.06 12.06 -5.73
CA ILE A 30 -6.91 13.43 -5.25
C ILE A 30 -5.45 13.88 -5.26
N ASP A 31 -5.27 15.19 -5.38
CA ASP A 31 -4.02 15.85 -5.03
C ASP A 31 -4.00 16.08 -3.51
N TYR A 32 -3.02 15.52 -2.82
CA TYR A 32 -2.80 15.83 -1.41
C TYR A 32 -2.36 17.29 -1.22
N ARG A 33 -2.50 17.84 -0.01
CA ARG A 33 -2.00 19.17 0.34
C ARG A 33 -0.55 19.37 -0.10
N GLY A 34 -0.28 20.47 -0.80
CA GLY A 34 1.04 20.78 -1.35
C GLY A 34 1.41 20.05 -2.64
N PHE A 35 0.52 19.23 -3.21
CA PHE A 35 0.67 18.63 -4.54
C PHE A 35 -0.36 19.19 -5.52
N GLY A 36 -0.01 19.20 -6.81
CA GLY A 36 -0.91 19.64 -7.89
C GLY A 36 -1.54 21.01 -7.62
N HIS A 37 -2.87 21.04 -7.58
CA HIS A 37 -3.63 22.26 -7.27
C HIS A 37 -4.00 22.44 -5.79
N SER A 38 -3.70 21.44 -4.94
CA SER A 38 -4.03 21.47 -3.52
C SER A 38 -3.05 22.37 -2.73
N THR A 39 -3.61 23.26 -1.91
CA THR A 39 -2.85 24.18 -1.05
C THR A 39 -2.23 23.48 0.16
N GLY A 40 -1.29 24.13 0.85
CA GLY A 40 -0.75 23.67 2.13
C GLY A 40 0.66 23.08 2.01
N VAL A 41 1.12 22.45 3.10
CA VAL A 41 2.42 21.80 3.19
C VAL A 41 2.20 20.33 3.50
N PRO A 42 2.86 19.40 2.78
CA PRO A 42 2.72 17.98 3.05
C PRO A 42 3.47 17.59 4.33
N ASP A 43 2.76 16.89 5.21
CA ASP A 43 3.28 16.18 6.39
C ASP A 43 2.44 14.92 6.62
N GLU A 44 2.95 13.93 7.35
CA GLU A 44 2.29 12.63 7.51
C GLU A 44 0.85 12.75 7.98
N LYS A 45 0.63 13.50 9.06
CA LYS A 45 -0.70 13.72 9.63
C LYS A 45 -1.64 14.36 8.61
N GLY A 46 -1.15 15.34 7.85
CA GLY A 46 -1.90 16.09 6.87
C GLY A 46 -2.30 15.25 5.67
N LEU A 47 -1.40 14.42 5.15
CA LEU A 47 -1.71 13.51 4.04
C LEU A 47 -2.77 12.47 4.47
N ILE A 48 -2.68 11.94 5.69
CA ILE A 48 -3.71 11.04 6.25
C ILE A 48 -5.06 11.76 6.40
N LEU A 49 -5.06 13.02 6.85
CA LEU A 49 -6.30 13.82 6.96
C LEU A 49 -6.93 14.09 5.61
N ASP A 50 -6.14 14.37 4.57
CA ASP A 50 -6.63 14.58 3.21
C ASP A 50 -7.26 13.29 2.66
N ALA A 51 -6.60 12.14 2.84
CA ALA A 51 -7.18 10.83 2.48
C ALA A 51 -8.48 10.55 3.27
N ALA A 52 -8.49 10.85 4.57
CA ALA A 52 -9.67 10.66 5.41
C ALA A 52 -10.85 11.50 4.93
N ALA A 53 -10.61 12.75 4.50
CA ALA A 53 -11.65 13.63 3.96
C ALA A 53 -12.31 13.06 2.69
N VAL A 54 -11.55 12.37 1.85
CA VAL A 54 -12.08 11.68 0.66
C VAL A 54 -12.96 10.49 1.05
N VAL A 55 -12.51 9.70 2.02
CA VAL A 55 -13.30 8.58 2.56
C VAL A 55 -14.58 9.08 3.22
N ASP A 56 -14.50 10.14 4.03
CA ASP A 56 -15.64 10.79 4.67
C ASP A 56 -16.63 11.31 3.64
N TRP A 57 -16.15 11.92 2.55
CA TRP A 57 -17.00 12.35 1.44
C TRP A 57 -17.67 11.16 0.76
N ALA A 58 -16.94 10.09 0.48
CA ALA A 58 -17.49 8.90 -0.17
C ALA A 58 -18.60 8.24 0.68
N ILE A 59 -18.38 8.13 1.99
CA ILE A 59 -19.33 7.54 2.93
C ILE A 59 -20.53 8.46 3.17
N ASN A 60 -20.29 9.72 3.52
CA ASN A 60 -21.34 10.59 4.07
C ASN A 60 -22.05 11.44 3.01
N VAL A 61 -21.41 11.70 1.87
CA VAL A 61 -21.97 12.56 0.80
C VAL A 61 -22.40 11.71 -0.39
N ALA A 62 -21.50 10.85 -0.89
CA ALA A 62 -21.82 9.95 -1.98
C ALA A 62 -22.62 8.71 -1.53
N ASN A 63 -22.82 8.52 -0.22
CA ASN A 63 -23.57 7.41 0.38
C ASN A 63 -23.04 6.02 -0.04
N ILE A 64 -21.72 5.88 -0.22
CA ILE A 64 -21.09 4.62 -0.53
C ILE A 64 -20.75 3.89 0.77
N PRO A 65 -21.30 2.69 1.02
CA PRO A 65 -21.00 1.97 2.26
C PRO A 65 -19.52 1.55 2.29
N PRO A 66 -18.86 1.53 3.47
CA PRO A 66 -17.43 1.22 3.58
C PRO A 66 -17.03 -0.14 2.96
N ASN A 67 -17.89 -1.15 3.07
CA ASN A 67 -17.71 -2.47 2.46
C ASN A 67 -17.76 -2.47 0.92
N ARG A 68 -17.97 -1.31 0.28
CA ARG A 68 -17.86 -1.07 -1.16
C ARG A 68 -16.74 -0.08 -1.52
N ILE A 69 -15.83 0.18 -0.59
CA ILE A 69 -14.66 1.05 -0.80
C ILE A 69 -13.40 0.20 -0.66
N VAL A 70 -12.50 0.29 -1.65
CA VAL A 70 -11.14 -0.23 -1.57
C VAL A 70 -10.18 0.94 -1.42
N LEU A 71 -9.26 0.84 -0.47
CA LEU A 71 -8.18 1.80 -0.30
C LEU A 71 -6.95 1.31 -1.08
N LEU A 72 -6.49 2.09 -2.06
CA LEU A 72 -5.33 1.78 -2.88
C LEU A 72 -4.20 2.77 -2.62
N GLY A 73 -3.06 2.26 -2.16
CA GLY A 73 -1.84 3.03 -1.93
C GLY A 73 -0.71 2.56 -2.84
N HIS A 74 0.08 3.51 -3.35
CA HIS A 74 1.30 3.24 -4.12
C HIS A 74 2.47 4.04 -3.55
N SER A 75 3.61 3.39 -3.31
CA SER A 75 4.81 4.04 -2.75
C SER A 75 4.47 4.78 -1.45
N LEU A 76 4.74 6.09 -1.32
CA LEU A 76 4.30 6.92 -0.18
C LEU A 76 2.80 6.78 0.15
N GLY A 77 1.96 6.60 -0.87
CA GLY A 77 0.53 6.39 -0.70
C GLY A 77 0.20 5.14 0.12
N THR A 78 1.09 4.13 0.18
CA THR A 78 0.88 2.94 1.03
C THR A 78 0.89 3.28 2.51
N ALA A 79 1.75 4.20 2.94
CA ALA A 79 1.84 4.64 4.33
C ALA A 79 0.65 5.53 4.72
N VAL A 80 0.19 6.39 3.79
CA VAL A 80 -1.03 7.18 3.94
C VAL A 80 -2.26 6.28 4.02
N VAL A 81 -2.38 5.30 3.13
CA VAL A 81 -3.49 4.33 3.12
C VAL A 81 -3.50 3.47 4.38
N SER A 82 -2.33 3.04 4.87
CA SER A 82 -2.24 2.32 6.14
C SER A 82 -2.73 3.20 7.31
N GLY A 83 -2.40 4.50 7.30
CA GLY A 83 -2.84 5.43 8.35
C GLY A 83 -4.34 5.74 8.32
N VAL A 84 -4.92 5.94 7.12
CA VAL A 84 -6.37 6.14 7.01
C VAL A 84 -7.12 4.85 7.33
N ALA A 85 -6.65 3.70 6.87
CA ALA A 85 -7.27 2.41 7.19
C ALA A 85 -7.27 2.14 8.71
N GLU A 86 -6.16 2.37 9.40
CA GLU A 86 -6.08 2.26 10.86
C GLU A 86 -7.08 3.18 11.56
N ARG A 87 -7.13 4.46 11.16
CA ARG A 87 -8.05 5.46 11.73
C ARG A 87 -9.50 4.97 11.71
N TYR A 88 -9.93 4.33 10.62
CA TYR A 88 -11.30 3.83 10.45
C TYR A 88 -11.51 2.47 11.11
N ALA A 89 -10.52 1.57 11.10
CA ALA A 89 -10.57 0.30 11.84
C ALA A 89 -10.78 0.53 13.34
N LEU A 90 -10.11 1.52 13.94
CA LEU A 90 -10.30 1.94 15.34
C LEU A 90 -11.72 2.42 15.65
N GLN A 91 -12.49 2.80 14.63
CA GLN A 91 -13.90 3.22 14.73
C GLN A 91 -14.88 2.09 14.38
N GLY A 92 -14.38 0.88 14.11
CA GLY A 92 -15.19 -0.27 13.69
C GLY A 92 -15.64 -0.21 12.23
N VAL A 93 -15.01 0.62 11.40
CA VAL A 93 -15.29 0.71 9.96
C VAL A 93 -14.39 -0.26 9.21
N GLU A 94 -15.01 -1.17 8.46
CA GLU A 94 -14.32 -2.20 7.67
C GLU A 94 -14.52 -1.94 6.17
N PHE A 95 -13.41 -1.81 5.44
CA PHE A 95 -13.41 -1.58 4.00
C PHE A 95 -13.51 -2.88 3.20
N ALA A 96 -13.87 -2.80 1.92
CA ALA A 96 -13.85 -3.95 1.01
C ALA A 96 -12.43 -4.55 0.91
N GLY A 97 -11.41 -3.70 0.92
CA GLY A 97 -10.02 -4.13 1.02
C GLY A 97 -9.03 -2.98 1.04
N ILE A 98 -7.78 -3.35 1.32
CA ILE A 98 -6.61 -2.48 1.36
C ILE A 98 -5.59 -3.06 0.39
N VAL A 99 -5.25 -2.31 -0.64
CA VAL A 99 -4.26 -2.71 -1.65
C VAL A 99 -3.06 -1.78 -1.54
N LEU A 100 -1.90 -2.33 -1.22
CA LEU A 100 -0.65 -1.60 -1.07
C LEU A 100 0.33 -2.08 -2.14
N VAL A 101 0.74 -1.16 -3.02
CA VAL A 101 1.64 -1.42 -4.14
C VAL A 101 2.99 -0.77 -3.87
N ALA A 102 4.06 -1.56 -3.93
CA ALA A 102 5.41 -1.13 -3.54
C ALA A 102 5.42 -0.50 -2.13
N ALA A 103 5.02 -1.28 -1.13
CA ALA A 103 4.88 -0.81 0.25
C ALA A 103 6.24 -0.76 0.97
N PHE A 104 6.31 0.05 2.02
CA PHE A 104 7.45 0.07 2.93
C PHE A 104 7.00 0.06 4.39
N SER A 105 7.81 -0.56 5.25
CA SER A 105 7.48 -0.75 6.66
C SER A 105 7.65 0.52 7.50
N ASP A 106 8.74 1.23 7.29
CA ASP A 106 9.13 2.43 7.99
C ASP A 106 10.10 3.23 7.11
N LEU A 107 9.78 4.49 6.83
CA LEU A 107 10.53 5.30 5.87
C LEU A 107 11.96 5.54 6.39
N ALA A 108 12.11 5.84 7.69
CA ALA A 108 13.39 6.12 8.31
C ALA A 108 14.32 4.89 8.27
N THR A 109 13.78 3.70 8.55
CA THR A 109 14.50 2.43 8.53
C THR A 109 14.91 2.07 7.11
N MET A 110 14.01 2.22 6.12
CA MET A 110 14.31 1.99 4.72
C MET A 110 15.52 2.84 4.28
N LEU A 111 15.50 4.14 4.58
CA LEU A 111 16.57 5.07 4.21
C LEU A 111 17.88 4.85 4.96
N SER A 112 17.81 4.36 6.19
CA SER A 112 19.00 3.95 6.95
C SER A 112 19.69 2.73 6.32
N GLY A 113 18.92 1.82 5.71
CA GLY A 113 19.43 0.64 4.99
C GLY A 113 20.16 0.97 3.68
N TYR A 114 19.91 2.14 3.08
CA TYR A 114 20.67 2.65 1.92
C TYR A 114 22.09 3.10 2.27
N ARG A 115 22.50 3.10 3.55
CA ARG A 115 23.84 3.49 4.00
C ARG A 115 24.82 2.32 3.88
N PHE A 116 25.22 1.96 2.67
CA PHE A 116 26.37 1.06 2.46
C PHE A 116 27.68 1.87 2.50
N GLY A 117 28.47 1.72 3.56
CA GLY A 117 29.87 2.19 3.59
C GLY A 117 30.14 3.64 4.02
N GLY A 118 29.27 4.26 4.83
CA GLY A 118 29.58 5.56 5.48
C GLY A 118 29.45 6.80 4.59
N LEU A 119 29.12 6.62 3.30
CA LEU A 119 28.66 7.70 2.43
C LEU A 119 27.13 7.67 2.41
N VAL A 120 26.50 8.78 2.79
CA VAL A 120 25.09 9.02 2.46
C VAL A 120 25.09 9.22 0.93
N PRO A 121 24.49 8.34 0.10
CA PRO A 121 24.17 8.75 -1.25
C PRO A 121 23.22 9.93 -1.04
N ALA A 122 23.68 11.13 -1.37
CA ALA A 122 22.87 12.33 -1.28
C ALA A 122 21.63 12.07 -2.16
N LEU A 123 20.56 11.61 -1.50
CA LEU A 123 19.30 11.17 -2.07
C LEU A 123 19.42 9.87 -2.88
N GLY A 124 18.99 8.75 -2.31
CA GLY A 124 18.54 7.59 -3.09
C GLY A 124 17.36 7.96 -4.02
N PRO A 125 16.68 6.99 -4.66
CA PRO A 125 15.82 7.07 -5.89
C PRO A 125 14.87 8.29 -6.06
N PHE A 126 14.60 9.03 -5.00
CA PHE A 126 13.90 10.33 -4.96
C PHE A 126 14.74 11.54 -5.44
N ALA A 127 16.00 11.37 -5.84
CA ALA A 127 16.92 12.45 -6.27
C ALA A 127 16.55 13.14 -7.60
N ILE A 128 15.52 12.69 -8.30
CA ILE A 128 15.25 13.08 -9.70
C ILE A 128 14.53 14.44 -9.81
N TYR A 129 14.06 15.04 -8.71
CA TYR A 129 13.27 16.28 -8.78
C TYR A 129 13.74 17.37 -7.79
N PRO A 130 14.35 18.46 -8.30
CA PRO A 130 14.88 19.57 -7.49
C PRO A 130 13.86 20.25 -6.57
N SER A 131 12.57 20.22 -6.94
CA SER A 131 11.46 20.79 -6.17
C SER A 131 11.05 19.94 -4.97
N ILE A 132 11.40 18.65 -4.96
CA ILE A 132 10.98 17.72 -3.90
C ILE A 132 11.94 17.79 -2.69
N HIS A 133 13.20 18.20 -2.82
CA HIS A 133 14.16 18.21 -1.69
C HIS A 133 13.61 18.85 -0.40
N ARG A 134 12.98 20.03 -0.49
CA ARG A 134 12.41 20.73 0.69
C ARG A 134 11.17 20.06 1.30
N VAL A 135 10.42 19.32 0.49
CA VAL A 135 9.21 18.60 0.89
C VAL A 135 9.59 17.22 1.46
N LEU A 136 10.47 16.52 0.75
CA LEU A 136 11.08 15.27 1.19
C LEU A 136 11.73 15.47 2.55
N ASP A 137 12.54 16.51 2.79
CA ASP A 137 13.20 16.70 4.09
C ASP A 137 12.22 16.72 5.28
N ARG A 138 10.96 17.13 5.07
CA ARG A 138 9.92 17.11 6.12
C ARG A 138 9.17 15.79 6.18
N VAL A 139 8.78 15.24 5.03
CA VAL A 139 8.17 13.91 4.91
C VAL A 139 9.13 12.80 5.39
N LEU A 140 10.44 13.03 5.29
CA LEU A 140 11.55 12.17 5.74
C LEU A 140 11.76 12.21 7.27
N VAL A 141 11.36 13.29 7.94
CA VAL A 141 11.42 13.40 9.41
C VAL A 141 10.29 12.58 10.05
N ASP A 142 9.19 12.40 9.34
CA ASP A 142 8.08 11.55 9.75
C ASP A 142 8.47 10.07 9.67
N LYS A 143 8.04 9.28 10.67
CA LYS A 143 8.52 7.90 10.83
C LYS A 143 7.77 6.91 9.94
N TRP A 144 6.50 7.19 9.61
CA TRP A 144 5.67 6.34 8.74
C TRP A 144 5.66 4.86 9.14
N HIS A 145 5.18 4.57 10.35
CA HIS A 145 5.11 3.22 10.92
C HIS A 145 4.00 2.36 10.27
N SER A 146 4.12 2.07 8.97
CA SER A 146 3.11 1.35 8.19
C SER A 146 2.87 -0.08 8.72
N ALA A 147 3.92 -0.75 9.19
CA ALA A 147 3.80 -2.10 9.75
C ALA A 147 2.95 -2.12 11.03
N ASP A 148 3.19 -1.18 11.96
CA ASP A 148 2.41 -1.05 13.20
C ASP A 148 0.94 -0.71 12.92
N ARG A 149 0.68 0.06 11.86
CA ARG A 149 -0.67 0.37 11.42
C ARG A 149 -1.40 -0.86 10.92
N LEU A 150 -0.73 -1.73 10.15
CA LEU A 150 -1.33 -3.00 9.73
C LEU A 150 -1.67 -3.90 10.92
N VAL A 151 -0.78 -3.97 11.92
CA VAL A 151 -1.06 -4.65 13.19
C VAL A 151 -2.36 -4.11 13.82
N ASN A 152 -2.48 -2.79 13.93
CA ASN A 152 -3.67 -2.18 14.53
C ASN A 152 -4.94 -2.41 13.70
N ILE A 153 -4.87 -2.37 12.37
CA ILE A 153 -6.00 -2.69 11.49
C ILE A 153 -6.48 -4.12 11.74
N VAL A 154 -5.58 -5.09 11.76
CA VAL A 154 -5.91 -6.50 11.96
C VAL A 154 -6.53 -6.72 13.35
N ARG A 155 -5.94 -6.14 14.41
CA ARG A 155 -6.45 -6.23 15.80
C ARG A 155 -7.87 -5.70 15.99
N HIS A 156 -8.25 -4.66 15.24
CA HIS A 156 -9.53 -3.98 15.40
C HIS A 156 -10.59 -4.44 14.39
N THR A 157 -10.22 -5.26 13.41
CA THR A 157 -11.18 -5.88 12.49
C THR A 157 -11.89 -7.04 13.18
N ARG A 158 -13.20 -7.16 12.96
CA ARG A 158 -14.08 -8.17 13.58
C ARG A 158 -14.76 -9.07 12.56
N ASN A 159 -15.18 -8.55 11.41
CA ASN A 159 -15.98 -9.33 10.46
C ASN A 159 -15.22 -9.69 9.20
N ARG A 160 -14.61 -8.73 8.52
CA ARG A 160 -13.95 -8.99 7.24
C ARG A 160 -12.78 -8.06 6.95
N LEU A 161 -11.66 -8.64 6.49
CA LEU A 161 -10.49 -7.90 6.03
C LEU A 161 -9.86 -8.55 4.80
N ARG A 162 -9.43 -7.71 3.85
CA ARG A 162 -8.56 -8.10 2.72
C ARG A 162 -7.40 -7.13 2.67
N ILE A 163 -6.18 -7.63 2.88
CA ILE A 163 -4.95 -6.88 2.66
C ILE A 163 -4.23 -7.54 1.49
N SER A 164 -3.95 -6.76 0.44
CA SER A 164 -3.15 -7.21 -0.71
C SER A 164 -1.89 -6.36 -0.82
N LEU A 165 -0.74 -7.01 -0.71
CA LEU A 165 0.60 -6.45 -0.89
C LEU A 165 1.11 -6.87 -2.26
N VAL A 166 1.43 -5.91 -3.13
CA VAL A 166 1.82 -6.18 -4.52
C VAL A 166 3.14 -5.47 -4.83
N HIS A 167 4.14 -6.22 -5.28
CA HIS A 167 5.48 -5.66 -5.54
C HIS A 167 6.12 -6.23 -6.81
N ALA A 168 6.96 -5.43 -7.47
CA ALA A 168 7.86 -5.89 -8.51
C ALA A 168 9.26 -6.16 -7.95
N LYS A 169 9.84 -7.31 -8.27
CA LYS A 169 11.21 -7.67 -7.88
C LYS A 169 12.26 -6.71 -8.47
N ASN A 170 12.00 -6.19 -9.67
CA ASN A 170 12.86 -5.21 -10.35
C ASN A 170 12.53 -3.75 -9.99
N ASP A 171 11.77 -3.51 -8.91
CA ASP A 171 11.63 -2.18 -8.33
C ASP A 171 13.01 -1.66 -7.90
N LYS A 172 13.39 -0.49 -8.42
CA LYS A 172 14.69 0.17 -8.15
C LYS A 172 14.60 1.15 -6.99
N ASP A 173 13.38 1.49 -6.58
CA ASP A 173 13.10 2.58 -5.66
C ASP A 173 12.83 2.06 -4.25
N ILE A 174 12.07 0.97 -4.13
CA ILE A 174 11.78 0.30 -2.86
C ILE A 174 12.13 -1.19 -2.98
N PRO A 175 12.96 -1.74 -2.07
CA PRO A 175 13.22 -3.18 -2.08
C PRO A 175 11.95 -3.98 -1.76
N TRP A 176 11.64 -4.97 -2.59
CA TRP A 176 10.49 -5.87 -2.40
C TRP A 176 10.49 -6.60 -1.05
N THR A 177 11.64 -6.70 -0.37
CA THR A 177 11.75 -7.29 0.97
C THR A 177 11.00 -6.48 2.04
N GLU A 178 10.68 -5.22 1.78
CA GLU A 178 9.82 -4.43 2.66
C GLU A 178 8.40 -5.00 2.78
N ASP A 179 7.85 -5.57 1.70
CA ASP A 179 6.56 -6.25 1.75
C ASP A 179 6.61 -7.48 2.66
N ASN A 180 7.78 -8.12 2.86
CA ASN A 180 7.90 -9.23 3.81
C ASN A 180 7.68 -8.76 5.25
N LYS A 181 8.19 -7.56 5.59
CA LYS A 181 7.98 -6.95 6.91
C LYS A 181 6.52 -6.59 7.10
N MET A 182 5.89 -6.01 6.09
CA MET A 182 4.47 -5.66 6.10
C MET A 182 3.58 -6.90 6.24
N PHE A 183 3.86 -7.96 5.46
CA PHE A 183 3.14 -9.23 5.55
C PHE A 183 3.30 -9.86 6.93
N ARG A 184 4.53 -9.89 7.46
CA ARG A 184 4.82 -10.43 8.79
C ARG A 184 4.05 -9.68 9.87
N ALA A 185 4.12 -8.35 9.88
CA ALA A 185 3.39 -7.53 10.83
C ALA A 185 1.87 -7.81 10.83
N ALA A 186 1.25 -7.87 9.66
CA ALA A 186 -0.18 -8.17 9.55
C ALA A 186 -0.51 -9.61 9.96
N ALA A 187 0.28 -10.59 9.49
CA ALA A 187 0.00 -12.01 9.70
C ALA A 187 0.23 -12.43 11.17
N SER A 188 1.27 -11.92 11.83
CA SER A 188 1.62 -12.21 13.22
C SER A 188 0.50 -11.95 14.23
N GLU A 189 -0.47 -11.09 13.90
CA GLU A 189 -1.64 -10.85 14.75
C GLU A 189 -2.70 -11.96 14.68
N THR A 190 -2.53 -12.89 13.76
CA THR A 190 -3.51 -13.94 13.45
C THR A 190 -2.93 -15.33 13.43
N VAL A 191 -1.62 -15.44 13.25
CA VAL A 191 -0.86 -16.66 13.56
C VAL A 191 -0.48 -16.62 15.03
N GLY A 192 -0.34 -17.78 15.67
CA GLY A 192 0.11 -17.83 17.06
C GLY A 192 1.49 -17.22 17.26
N ILE A 193 2.03 -17.33 18.48
CA ILE A 193 3.41 -16.93 18.74
C ILE A 193 4.33 -17.90 17.99
N LEU A 194 5.03 -17.38 16.98
CA LEU A 194 6.06 -18.08 16.23
C LEU A 194 7.36 -17.30 16.39
N ASP A 195 8.47 -18.00 16.53
CA ASP A 195 9.79 -17.38 16.35
C ASP A 195 10.06 -17.07 14.87
N ASP A 196 11.24 -16.53 14.57
CA ASP A 196 11.58 -16.09 13.21
C ASP A 196 11.65 -17.25 12.21
N ASP A 197 12.23 -18.38 12.60
CA ASP A 197 12.42 -19.56 11.73
C ASP A 197 11.10 -20.30 11.53
N GLU A 198 10.30 -20.40 12.60
CA GLU A 198 8.95 -20.95 12.57
C GLU A 198 8.04 -20.13 11.66
N PHE A 199 8.10 -18.79 11.76
CA PHE A 199 7.32 -17.91 10.90
C PHE A 199 7.70 -18.06 9.43
N ASP A 200 8.99 -18.12 9.11
CA ASP A 200 9.44 -18.25 7.72
C ASP A 200 9.06 -19.62 7.13
N THR A 201 9.16 -20.69 7.91
CA THR A 201 8.69 -22.03 7.53
C THR A 201 7.18 -22.05 7.30
N TRP A 202 6.41 -21.44 8.21
CA TRP A 202 4.97 -21.30 8.09
C TRP A 202 4.58 -20.50 6.84
N LYS A 203 5.25 -19.37 6.60
CA LYS A 203 5.01 -18.53 5.42
C LYS A 203 5.28 -19.29 4.13
N GLU A 204 6.36 -20.07 4.06
CA GLU A 204 6.67 -20.87 2.88
C GLU A 204 5.57 -21.93 2.64
N SER A 205 4.99 -22.52 3.71
CA SER A 205 3.90 -23.50 3.58
C SER A 205 2.62 -22.94 2.95
N CYS A 206 2.40 -21.62 3.05
CA CYS A 206 1.28 -20.91 2.42
C CYS A 206 1.70 -20.09 1.18
N THR A 207 2.88 -20.36 0.64
CA THR A 207 3.45 -19.70 -0.53
C THR A 207 3.44 -20.62 -1.76
N VAL A 208 2.85 -20.13 -2.85
CA VAL A 208 2.96 -20.75 -4.17
C VAL A 208 4.01 -19.99 -4.96
N ARG A 209 5.11 -20.66 -5.29
CA ARG A 209 6.16 -20.13 -6.16
C ARG A 209 5.86 -20.44 -7.61
N THR A 210 6.21 -19.50 -8.48
CA THR A 210 6.08 -19.62 -9.93
C THR A 210 7.46 -19.41 -10.58
N SER A 211 7.55 -19.53 -11.91
CA SER A 211 8.81 -19.29 -12.63
C SER A 211 9.36 -17.88 -12.38
N ASN A 212 10.68 -17.70 -12.44
CA ASN A 212 11.36 -16.40 -12.35
C ASN A 212 11.25 -15.68 -10.99
N ASP A 213 11.30 -16.43 -9.89
CA ASP A 213 11.27 -15.90 -8.52
C ASP A 213 9.99 -15.12 -8.14
N SER A 214 8.91 -15.21 -8.92
CA SER A 214 7.60 -14.73 -8.47
C SER A 214 6.97 -15.70 -7.49
N PHE A 215 6.22 -15.13 -6.56
CA PHE A 215 5.48 -15.90 -5.59
C PHE A 215 4.18 -15.23 -5.21
N VAL A 216 3.29 -16.06 -4.67
CA VAL A 216 2.04 -15.65 -4.06
C VAL A 216 1.99 -16.30 -2.69
N THR A 217 1.95 -15.50 -1.64
CA THR A 217 1.67 -15.97 -0.28
C THR A 217 0.26 -15.57 0.09
N THR A 218 -0.59 -16.51 0.50
CA THR A 218 -1.96 -16.21 0.94
C THR A 218 -2.23 -16.83 2.29
N TRP A 219 -2.51 -15.98 3.27
CA TRP A 219 -2.97 -16.39 4.58
C TRP A 219 -4.45 -16.06 4.76
N LYS A 220 -5.23 -17.05 5.18
CA LYS A 220 -6.66 -16.91 5.47
C LYS A 220 -6.90 -17.34 6.92
N THR A 221 -7.60 -16.52 7.69
CA THR A 221 -7.97 -16.84 9.06
C THR A 221 -9.42 -17.33 9.13
N GLY A 222 -9.82 -17.89 10.28
CA GLY A 222 -11.21 -18.30 10.51
C GLY A 222 -12.22 -17.15 10.57
N ASN A 223 -11.78 -15.90 10.74
CA ASN A 223 -12.63 -14.71 10.90
C ASN A 223 -12.77 -13.91 9.59
N ASP A 224 -12.71 -14.58 8.44
CA ASP A 224 -12.76 -13.94 7.11
C ASP A 224 -11.75 -12.79 6.94
N ILE A 225 -10.54 -12.97 7.49
CA ILE A 225 -9.39 -12.09 7.26
C ILE A 225 -8.47 -12.79 6.26
N ILE A 226 -8.12 -12.08 5.19
CA ILE A 226 -7.17 -12.56 4.19
C ILE A 226 -6.04 -11.55 4.04
N ILE A 227 -4.82 -12.03 4.19
CA ILE A 227 -3.59 -11.28 3.97
C ILE A 227 -2.86 -11.95 2.83
N ARG A 228 -2.63 -11.22 1.74
CA ARG A 228 -2.01 -11.73 0.54
C ARG A 228 -0.82 -10.88 0.14
N GLN A 229 0.29 -11.55 -0.19
CA GLN A 229 1.48 -10.94 -0.74
C GLN A 229 1.77 -11.53 -2.12
N GLU A 230 2.07 -10.68 -3.10
CA GLU A 230 2.37 -11.08 -4.46
C GLU A 230 3.62 -10.36 -4.96
N LEU A 231 4.63 -11.15 -5.34
CA LEU A 231 5.84 -10.67 -5.97
C LEU A 231 5.85 -11.05 -7.44
N PHE A 232 6.07 -10.07 -8.32
CA PHE A 232 6.22 -10.26 -9.76
C PHE A 232 7.68 -10.00 -10.18
N PRO A 233 8.23 -10.70 -11.18
CA PRO A 233 9.61 -10.47 -11.61
C PRO A 233 9.81 -9.07 -12.22
N TYR A 234 8.77 -8.56 -12.89
CA TYR A 234 8.80 -7.33 -13.66
C TYR A 234 7.59 -6.45 -13.37
N GLY A 235 7.80 -5.14 -13.47
CA GLY A 235 6.78 -4.11 -13.24
C GLY A 235 7.40 -2.77 -12.87
N GLY A 236 8.65 -2.76 -12.39
CA GLY A 236 9.29 -1.53 -11.92
C GLY A 236 8.53 -0.89 -10.75
N HIS A 237 8.96 0.31 -10.36
CA HIS A 237 8.30 1.03 -9.27
C HIS A 237 6.93 1.58 -9.68
N ASN A 238 6.81 2.10 -10.90
CA ASN A 238 5.63 2.85 -11.34
C ASN A 238 4.76 2.07 -12.31
N GLU A 239 5.36 1.31 -13.23
CA GLU A 239 4.66 0.66 -14.34
C GLU A 239 3.77 -0.50 -13.87
N ILE A 240 4.05 -1.08 -12.69
CA ILE A 240 3.26 -2.15 -12.08
C ILE A 240 1.79 -1.75 -11.87
N LEU A 241 1.50 -0.46 -11.67
CA LEU A 241 0.12 0.04 -11.56
C LEU A 241 -0.70 -0.13 -12.83
N ASN A 242 -0.05 -0.29 -13.99
CA ASN A 242 -0.72 -0.51 -15.28
C ASN A 242 -0.96 -2.00 -15.56
N PHE A 243 -0.48 -2.90 -14.69
CA PHE A 243 -0.51 -4.34 -14.94
C PHE A 243 -1.68 -5.00 -14.24
N ALA A 244 -2.15 -6.10 -14.83
CA ALA A 244 -3.27 -6.90 -14.34
C ALA A 244 -3.23 -7.25 -12.84
N PRO A 245 -2.08 -7.53 -12.19
CA PRO A 245 -2.07 -7.87 -10.77
C PRO A 245 -2.73 -6.86 -9.84
N VAL A 246 -2.58 -5.55 -10.11
CA VAL A 246 -3.17 -4.51 -9.25
C VAL A 246 -4.69 -4.49 -9.43
N SER A 247 -5.19 -4.52 -10.67
CA SER A 247 -6.63 -4.62 -10.94
C SER A 247 -7.22 -5.90 -10.34
N LEU A 248 -6.53 -7.03 -10.43
CA LEU A 248 -6.94 -8.30 -9.82
C LEU A 248 -6.97 -8.22 -8.28
N ALA A 249 -6.05 -7.51 -7.62
CA ALA A 249 -6.09 -7.27 -6.18
C ALA A 249 -7.30 -6.43 -5.76
N ILE A 250 -7.68 -5.43 -6.55
CA ILE A 250 -8.86 -4.60 -6.30
C ILE A 250 -10.13 -5.43 -6.52
N MET A 251 -10.24 -6.16 -7.64
CA MET A 251 -11.39 -7.00 -7.94
C MET A 251 -11.63 -8.07 -6.87
N ARG A 252 -10.54 -8.70 -6.37
CA ARG A 252 -10.57 -9.64 -5.25
C ARG A 252 -11.09 -9.03 -3.96
N SER A 253 -10.75 -7.78 -3.69
CA SER A 253 -11.22 -7.09 -2.49
C SER A 253 -12.75 -6.95 -2.49
N PHE A 254 -13.36 -6.83 -3.66
CA PHE A 254 -14.81 -6.81 -3.87
C PHE A 254 -15.44 -8.20 -4.05
N ASP A 255 -14.68 -9.28 -3.98
CA ASP A 255 -15.13 -10.64 -4.28
C ASP A 255 -15.82 -10.76 -5.67
N LEU A 256 -15.33 -10.02 -6.67
CA LEU A 256 -15.90 -10.03 -8.03
C LEU A 256 -15.66 -11.37 -8.75
N GLU A 257 -16.63 -11.78 -9.55
CA GLU A 257 -16.78 -13.10 -10.21
C GLU A 257 -15.46 -13.81 -10.58
N GLY A 258 -15.21 -14.97 -9.98
CA GLY A 258 -14.07 -15.84 -10.31
C GLY A 258 -12.69 -15.34 -9.84
N THR A 259 -12.63 -14.21 -9.14
CA THR A 259 -11.38 -13.69 -8.58
C THR A 259 -11.11 -14.19 -7.17
N THR A 260 -12.07 -14.87 -6.53
CA THR A 260 -11.98 -15.34 -5.14
C THR A 260 -10.63 -15.96 -4.81
N TYR A 261 -10.11 -15.63 -3.63
CA TYR A 261 -8.88 -16.23 -3.12
C TYR A 261 -9.07 -17.75 -3.04
N HIS A 262 -8.58 -18.50 -4.03
CA HIS A 262 -8.44 -19.95 -3.98
C HIS A 262 -7.27 -20.31 -3.07
#